data_AF-A0AAD8ADU5-F1
#
_entry.id   AF-A0AAD8ADU5-F1
#
_cell.length_a   1.000
_cell.length_b   1.000
_cell.length_c   1.000
_cell.angle_alpha   90.00
_cell.angle_beta   90.00
_cell.angle_gamma   90.00
#
_symmetry.space_group_name_H-M   'P 1'
#
loop_
_entity.id
_entity.type
_entity.pdbx_description
1 polymer ?
#
loop_
_entity_poly.entity_id
_entity_poly.type
_entity_poly.pdbx_seq_one_letter_code
_entity_poly.pdbx_strand_id
1 'polypeptide(L)'
;DCSWVFDSLVGFLQGPIWNAPILTFIEQKIFKFLLFEPANTEHEDEYKKIFEEYKDLVDSMLGSYMEDIGITPEQFENACSKDSTEGLKIRFHQSMESSFRHHYINDDDDDDKDDKDNNNNNNNLQTLFEQVWAANDYEIFKRMMIQKNLELQLQALEMIQQRYGITPQSFLPSDGEESLQTEEEAHSSTLELEQSLVSSSEEHDRLEAECKREKENLHTVLQHTIDL
;
A
#
# COMPACT_ATOMS: atom_id res chain seq x y z
N ASP A 1 -23.82 -16.04 26.81
CA ASP A 1 -23.47 -14.67 26.39
C ASP A 1 -22.26 -14.68 25.49
N CYS A 2 -22.30 -13.91 24.40
CA CYS A 2 -21.26 -13.85 23.38
C CYS A 2 -20.59 -12.47 23.31
N SER A 3 -20.95 -11.52 24.18
CA SER A 3 -20.40 -10.15 24.18
C SER A 3 -18.87 -10.13 24.32
N TRP A 4 -18.33 -11.03 25.15
CA TRP A 4 -16.88 -11.15 25.36
C TRP A 4 -16.12 -11.60 24.10
N VAL A 5 -16.79 -12.33 23.19
CA VAL A 5 -16.18 -12.80 21.93
C VAL A 5 -15.86 -11.61 21.03
N PHE A 6 -16.78 -10.64 20.97
CA PHE A 6 -16.59 -9.42 20.19
C PHE A 6 -15.47 -8.56 20.77
N ASP A 7 -15.48 -8.30 22.08
CA ASP A 7 -14.43 -7.50 22.74
C ASP A 7 -13.04 -8.15 22.58
N SER A 8 -12.98 -9.48 22.69
CA SER A 8 -11.76 -10.24 22.48
C SER A 8 -11.27 -10.16 21.02
N LEU A 9 -12.19 -10.26 20.05
CA LEU A 9 -11.87 -10.14 18.62
C LEU A 9 -11.35 -8.74 18.28
N VAL A 10 -12.01 -7.69 18.78
CA VAL A 10 -11.56 -6.31 18.58
C VAL A 10 -10.15 -6.12 19.17
N GLY A 11 -9.89 -6.67 20.35
CA GLY A 11 -8.56 -6.66 20.96
C GLY A 11 -7.49 -7.39 20.12
N PHE A 12 -7.86 -8.51 19.49
CA PHE A 12 -6.97 -9.24 18.58
C PHE A 12 -6.66 -8.44 17.31
N LEU A 13 -7.67 -7.85 16.66
CA LEU A 13 -7.52 -7.03 15.45
C LEU A 13 -6.67 -5.78 15.72
N GLN A 14 -6.78 -5.19 16.91
CA GLN A 14 -5.91 -4.09 17.34
C GLN A 14 -4.49 -4.54 17.68
N GLY A 15 -4.27 -5.83 17.87
CA GLY A 15 -3.00 -6.40 18.30
C GLY A 15 -1.93 -6.38 17.21
N PRO A 16 -0.64 -6.39 17.59
CA PRO A 16 0.47 -6.50 16.64
C PRO A 16 0.48 -7.84 15.89
N ILE A 17 -0.14 -8.87 16.47
CA ILE A 17 -0.29 -10.20 15.87
C ILE A 17 -1.14 -10.11 14.59
N TRP A 18 -2.15 -9.24 14.59
CA TRP A 18 -2.96 -8.95 13.40
C TRP A 18 -2.29 -7.90 12.49
N ASN A 19 -1.93 -6.75 13.07
CA ASN A 19 -1.49 -5.60 12.29
C ASN A 19 -0.17 -5.83 11.54
N ALA A 20 0.83 -6.48 12.16
CA ALA A 20 2.14 -6.61 11.53
C ALA A 20 2.12 -7.49 10.26
N PRO A 21 1.48 -8.67 10.25
CA PRO A 21 1.36 -9.48 9.02
C PRO A 21 0.55 -8.80 7.92
N ILE A 22 -0.56 -8.13 8.24
CA ILE A 22 -1.39 -7.42 7.26
C ILE A 22 -0.63 -6.27 6.61
N LEU A 23 0.04 -5.43 7.42
CA LEU A 23 0.86 -4.33 6.91
C LEU A 23 2.00 -4.85 6.04
N THR A 24 2.72 -5.87 6.51
CA THR A 24 3.82 -6.49 5.77
C THR A 24 3.35 -7.04 4.42
N PHE A 25 2.20 -7.72 4.40
CA PHE A 25 1.63 -8.24 3.16
C PHE A 25 1.30 -7.12 2.18
N ILE A 26 0.60 -6.09 2.65
CA ILE A 26 0.25 -4.93 1.83
C ILE A 26 1.53 -4.32 1.25
N GLU A 27 2.50 -3.94 2.08
CA GLU A 27 3.76 -3.32 1.65
C GLU A 27 4.51 -4.15 0.59
N GLN A 28 4.60 -5.47 0.77
CA GLN A 28 5.29 -6.35 -0.17
C GLN A 28 4.58 -6.47 -1.52
N LYS A 29 3.25 -6.43 -1.49
CA LYS A 29 2.41 -6.66 -2.68
C LYS A 29 2.02 -5.35 -3.36
N ILE A 30 2.14 -4.20 -2.67
CA ILE A 30 1.68 -2.89 -3.15
C ILE A 30 2.37 -2.49 -4.44
N PHE A 31 3.70 -2.63 -4.52
CA PHE A 31 4.47 -2.26 -5.69
C PHE A 31 4.08 -3.12 -6.91
N LYS A 32 3.88 -4.43 -6.68
CA LYS A 32 3.42 -5.35 -7.72
C LYS A 32 1.99 -5.03 -8.16
N PHE A 33 1.12 -4.66 -7.22
CA PHE A 33 -0.27 -4.30 -7.47
C PHE A 33 -0.43 -2.97 -8.23
N LEU A 34 0.57 -2.08 -8.21
CA LEU A 34 0.51 -0.77 -8.88
C LEU A 34 1.25 -0.70 -10.20
N LEU A 35 2.31 -1.52 -10.37
CA LEU A 35 3.04 -1.64 -11.64
C LEU A 35 2.10 -2.00 -12.78
N PHE A 36 1.08 -2.78 -12.45
CA PHE A 36 -0.05 -3.02 -13.31
C PHE A 36 -1.11 -2.00 -12.88
N GLU A 37 -1.47 -1.10 -13.77
CA GLU A 37 -2.52 -0.14 -13.51
C GLU A 37 -3.88 -0.87 -13.59
N PRO A 38 -4.84 -0.64 -12.67
CA PRO A 38 -6.14 -1.34 -12.69
C PRO A 38 -7.00 -1.00 -13.92
N ALA A 39 -6.56 -0.05 -14.76
CA ALA A 39 -7.15 0.25 -16.06
C ALA A 39 -6.69 -0.70 -17.18
N ASN A 40 -5.61 -1.46 -16.98
CA ASN A 40 -5.12 -2.41 -17.96
C ASN A 40 -5.63 -3.83 -17.64
N THR A 41 -6.56 -4.33 -18.47
CA THR A 41 -7.21 -5.64 -18.30
C THR A 41 -6.28 -6.83 -18.51
N GLU A 42 -5.06 -6.61 -19.00
CA GLU A 42 -4.10 -7.69 -19.30
C GLU A 42 -3.56 -8.41 -18.05
N HIS A 43 -3.66 -7.81 -16.86
CA HIS A 43 -3.09 -8.35 -15.62
C HIS A 43 -4.15 -8.66 -14.54
N GLU A 44 -5.42 -8.79 -14.93
CA GLU A 44 -6.53 -9.04 -13.99
C GLU A 44 -6.30 -10.28 -13.11
N ASP A 45 -5.71 -11.34 -13.69
CA ASP A 45 -5.42 -12.59 -12.99
C ASP A 45 -4.35 -12.45 -11.90
N GLU A 46 -3.40 -11.53 -12.06
CA GLU A 46 -2.37 -11.28 -11.06
C GLU A 46 -2.94 -10.60 -9.82
N TYR A 47 -3.85 -9.64 -9.99
CA TYR A 47 -4.51 -9.00 -8.84
C TYR A 47 -5.43 -9.96 -8.10
N LYS A 48 -6.17 -10.82 -8.83
CA LYS A 48 -6.99 -11.87 -8.23
C LYS A 48 -6.13 -12.83 -7.42
N LYS A 49 -4.95 -13.19 -7.91
CA LYS A 49 -4.02 -14.02 -7.16
C LYS A 49 -3.55 -13.33 -5.87
N ILE A 50 -3.21 -12.04 -5.92
CA ILE A 50 -2.84 -11.27 -4.73
C ILE A 50 -4.02 -11.21 -3.75
N PHE A 51 -5.25 -11.05 -4.24
CA PHE A 51 -6.46 -11.05 -3.42
C PHE A 51 -6.71 -12.40 -2.73
N GLU A 52 -6.57 -13.52 -3.43
CA GLU A 52 -6.70 -14.85 -2.81
C GLU A 52 -5.61 -15.07 -1.76
N GLU A 53 -4.36 -14.65 -2.01
CA GLU A 53 -3.30 -14.70 -1.01
C GLU A 53 -3.62 -13.85 0.23
N TYR A 54 -4.27 -12.70 0.05
CA TYR A 54 -4.73 -11.85 1.16
C TYR A 54 -5.83 -12.53 1.98
N LYS A 55 -6.80 -13.14 1.30
CA LYS A 55 -7.89 -13.88 1.94
C LYS A 55 -7.36 -15.07 2.73
N ASP A 56 -6.45 -15.86 2.16
CA ASP A 56 -5.81 -16.98 2.83
C ASP A 56 -5.05 -16.55 4.10
N LEU A 57 -4.38 -15.38 4.03
CA LEU A 57 -3.71 -14.79 5.20
C LEU A 57 -4.72 -14.44 6.30
N VAL A 58 -5.78 -13.71 5.96
CA VAL A 58 -6.84 -13.31 6.90
C VAL A 58 -7.54 -14.53 7.51
N ASP A 59 -7.90 -15.51 6.68
CA ASP A 59 -8.57 -16.75 7.11
C ASP A 59 -7.66 -17.57 8.04
N SER A 60 -6.36 -17.65 7.75
CA SER A 60 -5.40 -18.35 8.62
C SER A 60 -5.24 -17.65 9.98
N MET A 61 -5.17 -16.32 10.00
CA MET A 61 -5.00 -15.54 11.23
C MET A 61 -6.26 -15.57 12.11
N LEU A 62 -7.45 -15.45 11.51
CA LEU A 62 -8.70 -15.59 12.23
C LEU A 62 -8.93 -17.03 12.68
N GLY A 63 -8.61 -18.02 11.84
CA GLY A 63 -8.75 -19.43 12.16
C GLY A 63 -7.88 -19.85 13.35
N SER A 64 -6.59 -19.47 13.35
CA SER A 64 -5.69 -19.74 14.48
C SER A 64 -6.13 -19.05 15.77
N TYR A 65 -6.58 -17.80 15.69
CA TYR A 65 -7.12 -17.10 16.85
C TYR A 65 -8.38 -17.76 17.42
N MET A 66 -9.33 -18.16 16.56
CA MET A 66 -10.55 -18.85 16.98
C MET A 66 -10.24 -20.20 17.64
N GLU A 67 -9.25 -20.93 17.12
CA GLU A 67 -8.78 -22.20 17.69
C GLU A 67 -8.14 -22.01 19.07
N ASP A 68 -7.24 -21.02 19.20
CA ASP A 68 -6.51 -20.75 20.46
C ASP A 68 -7.42 -20.28 21.60
N ILE A 69 -8.45 -19.48 21.29
CA ILE A 69 -9.43 -19.00 22.28
C ILE A 69 -10.57 -20.00 22.49
N GLY A 70 -10.70 -21.02 21.64
CA GLY A 70 -11.78 -22.01 21.69
C GLY A 70 -13.15 -21.43 21.30
N ILE A 71 -13.18 -20.43 20.42
CA ILE A 71 -14.41 -19.83 19.90
C ILE A 71 -14.96 -20.78 18.82
N THR A 72 -16.18 -21.27 19.02
CA THR A 72 -16.84 -22.06 17.97
C THR A 72 -17.38 -21.14 16.86
N PRO A 73 -17.44 -21.61 15.60
CA PRO A 73 -18.02 -20.84 14.50
C PRO A 73 -19.44 -20.34 14.80
N GLU A 74 -20.23 -21.15 15.50
CA GLU A 74 -21.60 -20.79 15.93
C GLU A 74 -21.60 -19.66 16.97
N GLN A 75 -20.62 -19.63 17.88
CA GLN A 75 -20.48 -18.53 18.85
C GLN A 75 -20.03 -17.24 18.18
N PHE A 76 -19.14 -17.33 17.19
CA PHE A 76 -18.71 -16.21 16.38
C PHE A 76 -19.89 -15.63 15.57
N GLU A 77 -20.63 -16.49 14.85
CA GLU A 77 -21.79 -16.07 14.07
C GLU A 77 -22.88 -15.45 14.95
N ASN A 78 -23.12 -16.01 16.14
CA ASN A 78 -24.05 -15.45 17.12
C ASN A 78 -23.56 -14.13 17.73
N ALA A 79 -22.25 -13.91 17.87
CA ALA A 79 -21.67 -12.63 18.31
C ALA A 79 -21.83 -11.57 17.21
N CYS A 80 -21.51 -11.92 15.96
CA CYS A 80 -21.62 -11.03 14.80
C CYS A 80 -23.07 -10.72 14.38
N SER A 81 -24.03 -11.59 14.70
CA SER A 81 -25.45 -11.41 14.33
C SER A 81 -26.27 -10.61 15.34
N LYS A 82 -25.86 -10.57 16.61
CA LYS A 82 -26.61 -9.90 17.69
C LYS A 82 -26.47 -8.38 17.70
N ASP A 83 -25.30 -7.87 17.32
CA ASP A 83 -25.13 -6.47 16.95
C ASP A 83 -25.39 -6.38 15.45
N SER A 84 -26.65 -6.14 15.09
CA SER A 84 -27.22 -6.30 13.75
C SER A 84 -26.20 -6.04 12.65
N THR A 85 -26.00 -7.01 11.77
CA THR A 85 -25.28 -6.84 10.50
C THR A 85 -25.80 -5.65 9.69
N GLU A 86 -27.03 -5.17 9.94
CA GLU A 86 -27.53 -3.88 9.47
C GLU A 86 -27.05 -2.66 10.27
N GLY A 87 -26.89 -2.72 11.59
CA GLY A 87 -26.31 -1.63 12.40
C GLY A 87 -24.79 -1.48 12.18
N LEU A 88 -24.09 -2.61 12.02
CA LEU A 88 -22.71 -2.66 11.58
C LEU A 88 -22.61 -2.22 10.11
N LYS A 89 -23.49 -2.65 9.20
CA LYS A 89 -23.49 -2.07 7.84
C LYS A 89 -23.85 -0.58 7.82
N ILE A 90 -24.83 -0.10 8.58
CA ILE A 90 -25.33 1.29 8.51
C ILE A 90 -24.33 2.28 9.13
N ARG A 91 -23.73 1.98 10.31
CA ARG A 91 -22.65 2.82 10.86
C ARG A 91 -21.44 2.87 9.93
N PHE A 92 -21.14 1.76 9.24
CA PHE A 92 -19.99 1.67 8.36
C PHE A 92 -20.25 2.22 6.93
N HIS A 93 -21.47 2.15 6.40
CA HIS A 93 -21.84 2.68 5.09
C HIS A 93 -22.03 4.20 5.12
N GLN A 94 -22.61 4.75 6.20
CA GLN A 94 -22.69 6.21 6.40
C GLN A 94 -21.30 6.87 6.44
N SER A 95 -20.30 6.16 6.97
CA SER A 95 -18.92 6.65 7.02
C SER A 95 -18.21 6.57 5.66
N MET A 96 -18.43 5.50 4.88
CA MET A 96 -17.93 5.43 3.49
C MET A 96 -18.48 6.58 2.63
N GLU A 97 -19.78 6.89 2.70
CA GLU A 97 -20.39 8.02 1.99
C GLU A 97 -19.87 9.39 2.46
N SER A 98 -19.53 9.54 3.75
CA SER A 98 -18.97 10.78 4.29
C SER A 98 -17.58 11.12 3.73
N SER A 99 -16.77 10.10 3.41
CA SER A 99 -15.48 10.24 2.73
C SER A 99 -15.64 10.64 1.26
N PHE A 100 -16.76 10.26 0.61
CA PHE A 100 -17.12 10.74 -0.73
C PHE A 100 -17.74 12.14 -0.75
N ARG A 101 -18.31 12.62 0.37
CA ARG A 101 -19.07 13.88 0.43
C ARG A 101 -18.22 15.11 0.76
N HIS A 102 -16.95 14.96 1.12
CA HIS A 102 -16.09 16.10 1.51
C HIS A 102 -15.55 16.93 0.34
N HIS A 103 -15.94 16.67 -0.92
CA HIS A 103 -15.54 17.48 -2.06
C HIS A 103 -16.61 18.42 -2.61
N TYR A 104 -17.82 18.43 -2.06
CA TYR A 104 -18.87 19.38 -2.44
C TYR A 104 -19.93 19.48 -1.33
N ILE A 105 -19.75 20.35 -0.33
CA ILE A 105 -20.82 21.19 0.25
C ILE A 105 -20.15 22.47 0.75
N ASN A 106 -20.70 23.59 0.31
CA ASN A 106 -20.26 24.95 0.61
C ASN A 106 -20.28 25.24 2.11
N ASP A 107 -19.37 26.13 2.51
CA ASP A 107 -19.50 26.96 3.71
C ASP A 107 -20.92 27.54 3.76
N ASP A 108 -21.70 27.16 4.77
CA ASP A 108 -22.64 28.04 5.47
C ASP A 108 -23.19 27.28 6.71
N ASP A 109 -22.92 27.88 7.87
CA ASP A 109 -23.65 27.81 9.14
C ASP A 109 -23.96 26.44 9.79
N ASP A 110 -23.32 26.14 10.92
CA ASP A 110 -23.87 26.40 12.27
C ASP A 110 -23.16 25.60 13.38
N ASP A 111 -23.21 26.17 14.59
CA ASP A 111 -22.69 25.68 15.86
C ASP A 111 -22.90 24.17 16.15
N ASP A 112 -21.83 23.45 16.48
CA ASP A 112 -21.81 22.52 17.62
C ASP A 112 -20.38 22.11 18.00
N LYS A 113 -19.91 22.63 19.15
CA LYS A 113 -18.70 22.19 19.83
C LYS A 113 -19.10 21.19 20.91
N ASP A 114 -19.03 19.89 20.62
CA ASP A 114 -18.74 18.82 21.59
C ASP A 114 -18.89 17.44 20.92
N ASP A 115 -17.91 16.99 20.11
CA ASP A 115 -17.87 15.58 19.63
C ASP A 115 -16.50 15.13 19.02
N LYS A 116 -15.37 15.63 19.54
CA LYS A 116 -14.05 15.27 18.97
C LYS A 116 -13.50 13.90 19.42
N ASP A 117 -13.90 13.38 20.57
CA ASP A 117 -13.31 12.15 21.13
C ASP A 117 -14.02 10.86 20.67
N ASN A 118 -15.29 10.94 20.27
CA ASN A 118 -16.05 9.77 19.79
C ASN A 118 -15.71 9.42 18.32
N ASN A 119 -15.19 10.39 17.57
CA ASN A 119 -14.91 10.20 16.14
C ASN A 119 -13.62 9.38 15.90
N ASN A 120 -12.58 9.58 16.72
CA ASN A 120 -11.30 8.87 16.55
C ASN A 120 -11.37 7.36 16.81
N ASN A 121 -12.14 6.93 17.82
CA ASN A 121 -12.33 5.50 18.11
C ASN A 121 -13.16 4.80 17.04
N ASN A 122 -14.15 5.50 16.48
CA ASN A 122 -14.94 5.00 15.35
C ASN A 122 -14.06 4.86 14.09
N ASN A 123 -13.16 5.81 13.84
CA ASN A 123 -12.26 5.77 12.68
C ASN A 123 -11.23 4.63 12.75
N ASN A 124 -10.62 4.36 13.93
CA ASN A 124 -9.66 3.27 14.06
C ASN A 124 -10.36 1.90 13.95
N LEU A 125 -11.50 1.74 14.64
CA LEU A 125 -12.30 0.52 14.54
C LEU A 125 -12.77 0.27 13.09
N GLN A 126 -13.10 1.34 12.37
CA GLN A 126 -13.48 1.28 10.96
C GLN A 126 -12.35 0.73 10.08
N THR A 127 -11.10 1.19 10.26
CA THR A 127 -9.96 0.67 9.48
C THR A 127 -9.67 -0.80 9.74
N LEU A 128 -9.91 -1.29 10.97
CA LEU A 128 -9.68 -2.69 11.33
C LEU A 128 -10.69 -3.62 10.65
N PHE A 129 -11.96 -3.26 10.67
CA PHE A 129 -12.99 -4.06 10.01
C PHE A 129 -12.92 -3.95 8.49
N GLU A 130 -12.43 -2.83 7.94
CA GLU A 130 -12.16 -2.73 6.50
C GLU A 130 -11.13 -3.77 6.04
N GLN A 131 -10.09 -4.04 6.84
CA GLN A 131 -9.13 -5.11 6.57
C GLN A 131 -9.81 -6.49 6.57
N VAL A 132 -10.71 -6.76 7.52
CA VAL A 132 -11.44 -8.03 7.57
C VAL A 132 -12.41 -8.15 6.39
N TRP A 133 -13.11 -7.08 5.99
CA TRP A 133 -14.02 -7.09 4.86
C TRP A 133 -13.34 -7.17 3.51
N ALA A 134 -12.15 -6.58 3.40
CA ALA A 134 -11.30 -6.74 2.23
C ALA A 134 -10.97 -8.21 1.93
N ALA A 135 -11.14 -9.16 2.85
CA ALA A 135 -10.95 -10.58 2.55
C ALA A 135 -12.12 -11.20 1.77
N ASN A 136 -13.29 -10.55 1.79
CA ASN A 136 -14.52 -11.03 1.15
C ASN A 136 -15.02 -10.11 0.02
N ASP A 137 -14.46 -8.91 -0.12
CA ASP A 137 -14.81 -7.95 -1.17
C ASP A 137 -13.55 -7.41 -1.86
N TYR A 138 -13.41 -7.76 -3.13
CA TYR A 138 -12.28 -7.36 -3.96
C TYR A 138 -12.22 -5.84 -4.18
N GLU A 139 -13.35 -5.14 -4.27
CA GLU A 139 -13.34 -3.68 -4.49
C GLU A 139 -12.83 -2.94 -3.24
N ILE A 140 -13.17 -3.43 -2.05
CA ILE A 140 -12.63 -2.91 -0.79
C ILE A 140 -11.13 -3.19 -0.71
N PHE A 141 -10.70 -4.40 -1.04
CA PHE A 141 -9.29 -4.74 -1.10
C PHE A 141 -8.50 -3.85 -2.05
N LYS A 142 -8.98 -3.65 -3.29
CA LYS A 142 -8.34 -2.76 -4.27
C LYS A 142 -8.21 -1.34 -3.73
N ARG A 143 -9.28 -0.81 -3.13
CA ARG A 143 -9.27 0.53 -2.53
C ARG A 143 -8.24 0.65 -1.41
N MET A 144 -8.19 -0.34 -0.52
CA MET A 144 -7.23 -0.39 0.58
C MET A 144 -5.78 -0.40 0.06
N MET A 145 -5.49 -1.19 -0.98
CA MET A 145 -4.16 -1.26 -1.61
C MET A 145 -3.76 0.08 -2.25
N ILE A 146 -4.68 0.74 -2.95
CA ILE A 146 -4.44 2.05 -3.57
C ILE A 146 -4.27 3.14 -2.50
N GLN A 147 -5.10 3.14 -1.47
CA GLN A 147 -5.02 4.12 -0.37
C GLN A 147 -3.70 3.99 0.40
N LYS A 148 -3.28 2.77 0.71
CA LYS A 148 -1.97 2.52 1.34
C LYS A 148 -0.80 2.96 0.47
N ASN A 149 -0.95 2.90 -0.85
CA ASN A 149 0.06 3.41 -1.76
C ASN A 149 0.16 4.94 -1.69
N LEU A 150 -0.98 5.64 -1.70
CA LEU A 150 -0.98 7.10 -1.53
C LEU A 150 -0.34 7.50 -0.20
N GLU A 151 -0.65 6.79 0.87
CA GLU A 151 -0.04 7.01 2.19
C GLU A 151 1.49 6.81 2.15
N LEU A 152 1.98 5.70 1.58
CA LEU A 152 3.41 5.44 1.44
C LEU A 152 4.12 6.46 0.54
N GLN A 153 3.48 6.88 -0.55
CA GLN A 153 4.02 7.91 -1.44
C GLN A 153 4.09 9.27 -0.76
N LEU A 154 3.08 9.64 0.03
CA LEU A 154 3.10 10.86 0.85
C LEU A 154 4.20 10.81 1.91
N GLN A 155 4.38 9.67 2.59
CA GLN A 155 5.48 9.48 3.54
C GLN A 155 6.84 9.61 2.85
N ALA A 156 7.03 9.00 1.67
CA ALA A 156 8.26 9.14 0.90
C ALA A 156 8.52 10.59 0.47
N LEU A 157 7.47 11.30 0.03
CA LEU A 157 7.55 12.71 -0.35
C LEU A 157 7.94 13.58 0.86
N GLU A 158 7.33 13.35 2.01
CA GLU A 158 7.69 14.03 3.26
C GLU A 158 9.14 13.77 3.65
N MET A 159 9.61 12.52 3.55
CA MET A 159 11.00 12.14 3.81
C MET A 159 11.98 12.83 2.86
N ILE A 160 11.64 12.96 1.58
CA ILE A 160 12.45 13.68 0.58
C ILE A 160 12.48 15.18 0.92
N GLN A 161 11.34 15.77 1.26
CA GLN A 161 11.23 17.18 1.60
C GLN A 161 11.99 17.54 2.88
N GLN A 162 11.95 16.69 3.91
CA GLN A 162 12.71 16.89 5.16
C GLN A 162 14.22 16.75 4.97
N ARG A 163 14.67 15.94 4.00
CA ARG A 163 16.09 15.68 3.74
C ARG A 163 16.72 16.63 2.72
N TYR A 164 15.97 17.06 1.72
CA TYR A 164 16.48 17.86 0.60
C TYR A 164 15.85 19.25 0.49
N GLY A 165 14.81 19.58 1.27
CA GLY A 165 14.24 20.93 1.36
C GLY A 165 13.50 21.43 0.10
N ILE A 166 13.32 20.59 -0.92
CA ILE A 166 12.76 20.97 -2.23
C ILE A 166 11.73 19.92 -2.65
N THR A 167 10.50 20.35 -2.90
CA THR A 167 9.45 19.53 -3.54
C THR A 167 9.56 19.70 -5.06
N PRO A 168 9.64 18.61 -5.87
CA PRO A 168 9.70 18.74 -7.33
C PRO A 168 8.46 19.45 -7.88
N GLN A 169 8.66 20.41 -8.79
CA GLN A 169 7.58 21.25 -9.34
C GLN A 169 6.41 20.48 -10.00
N SER A 170 6.63 19.21 -10.38
CA SER A 170 5.59 18.33 -10.91
C SER A 170 4.43 18.04 -9.93
N PHE A 171 4.60 18.30 -8.64
CA PHE A 171 3.62 17.99 -7.59
C PHE A 171 2.85 19.20 -7.07
N LEU A 172 3.10 20.41 -7.58
CA LEU A 172 2.34 21.60 -7.21
C LEU A 172 1.15 21.77 -8.17
N PRO A 173 -0.06 22.09 -7.67
CA PRO A 173 -1.12 22.55 -8.54
C PRO A 173 -0.63 23.81 -9.27
N SER A 174 -0.84 23.83 -10.60
CA SER A 174 -0.38 24.89 -11.50
C SER A 174 -1.17 26.18 -11.29
N ASP A 175 -1.10 26.75 -10.10
CA ASP A 175 -1.66 28.05 -9.79
C ASP A 175 -0.53 29.09 -9.87
N GLY A 176 -0.27 29.52 -11.10
CA GLY A 176 -0.20 30.95 -11.43
C GLY A 176 0.87 31.84 -10.79
N GLU A 177 2.02 31.33 -10.34
CA GLU A 177 3.19 32.20 -10.06
C GLU A 177 4.46 31.68 -10.76
N GLU A 178 4.86 32.44 -11.80
CA GLU A 178 6.17 32.39 -12.44
C GLU A 178 7.28 32.58 -11.38
N SER A 179 7.81 31.48 -10.86
CA SER A 179 9.15 31.50 -10.30
C SER A 179 10.13 31.40 -11.46
N LEU A 180 10.65 32.54 -11.89
CA LEU A 180 11.77 32.66 -12.81
C LEU A 180 13.00 31.93 -12.23
N GLN A 181 13.12 30.64 -12.50
CA GLN A 181 14.39 29.94 -12.56
C GLN A 181 14.80 29.96 -14.02
N THR A 182 15.87 30.68 -14.30
CA THR A 182 16.40 30.89 -15.66
C THR A 182 16.55 29.55 -16.37
N GLU A 183 15.92 29.43 -17.55
CA GLU A 183 15.89 28.20 -18.37
C GLU A 183 17.29 27.61 -18.66
N GLU A 184 18.34 28.41 -18.55
CA GLU A 184 19.75 27.98 -18.69
C GLU A 184 20.23 27.01 -17.59
N GLU A 185 19.81 27.17 -16.33
CA GLU A 185 20.30 26.30 -15.24
C GLU A 185 19.67 24.91 -15.28
N ALA A 186 18.37 24.83 -15.61
CA ALA A 186 17.67 23.56 -15.75
C ALA A 186 18.20 22.74 -16.96
N HIS A 187 18.51 23.41 -18.07
CA HIS A 187 19.14 22.75 -19.22
C HIS A 187 20.57 22.29 -18.90
N SER A 188 21.35 23.03 -18.12
CA SER A 188 22.71 22.63 -17.74
C SER A 188 22.73 21.36 -16.88
N SER A 189 21.87 21.28 -15.85
CA SER A 189 21.82 20.07 -15.01
C SER A 189 21.25 18.85 -15.74
N THR A 190 20.33 19.04 -16.68
CA THR A 190 19.79 17.95 -17.50
C THR A 190 20.86 17.39 -18.44
N LEU A 191 21.67 18.26 -19.05
CA LEU A 191 22.78 17.86 -19.94
C LEU A 191 23.89 17.11 -19.19
N GLU A 192 24.23 17.51 -17.95
CA GLU A 192 25.22 16.80 -17.14
C GLU A 192 24.77 15.40 -16.76
N LEU A 193 23.49 15.23 -16.40
CA LEU A 193 22.90 13.92 -16.09
C LEU A 193 22.87 13.01 -17.33
N GLU A 194 22.49 13.53 -18.50
CA GLU A 194 22.51 12.77 -19.75
C GLU A 194 23.94 12.34 -20.13
N GLN A 195 24.94 13.21 -19.98
CA GLN A 195 26.34 12.86 -20.21
C GLN A 195 26.83 11.77 -19.25
N SER A 196 26.46 11.86 -17.97
CA SER A 196 26.83 10.85 -16.98
C SER A 196 26.19 9.48 -17.27
N LEU A 197 24.95 9.45 -17.76
CA LEU A 197 24.26 8.23 -18.14
C LEU A 197 24.90 7.57 -19.37
N VAL A 198 25.24 8.37 -20.38
CA VAL A 198 25.92 7.88 -21.59
C VAL A 198 27.29 7.32 -21.23
N SER A 199 28.10 8.05 -20.44
CA SER A 199 29.42 7.59 -20.04
C SER A 199 29.37 6.31 -19.19
N SER A 200 28.39 6.20 -18.28
CA SER A 200 28.21 4.99 -17.48
C SER A 200 27.78 3.79 -18.33
N SER A 201 26.95 4.01 -19.36
CA SER A 201 26.53 2.94 -20.28
C SER A 201 27.71 2.43 -21.10
N GLU A 202 28.55 3.32 -21.62
CA GLU A 202 29.75 2.96 -22.39
C GLU A 202 30.76 2.18 -21.54
N GLU A 203 30.98 2.57 -20.28
CA GLU A 203 31.84 1.83 -19.37
C GLU A 203 31.28 0.44 -19.03
N HIS A 204 29.96 0.31 -18.88
CA HIS A 204 29.31 -0.98 -18.65
C HIS A 204 29.56 -1.95 -19.81
N ASP A 205 29.34 -1.50 -21.06
CA ASP A 205 29.55 -2.31 -22.25
C ASP A 205 31.02 -2.73 -22.41
N ARG A 206 31.96 -1.84 -22.05
CA ARG A 206 33.40 -2.15 -22.06
C ARG A 206 33.76 -3.24 -21.04
N LEU A 207 33.25 -3.12 -19.81
CA LEU A 207 33.47 -4.09 -18.74
C LEU A 207 32.85 -5.45 -19.07
N GLU A 208 31.65 -5.48 -19.67
CA GLU A 208 31.00 -6.70 -20.09
C GLU A 208 31.82 -7.43 -21.18
N ALA A 209 32.32 -6.69 -22.17
CA ALA A 209 33.17 -7.25 -23.21
C ALA A 209 34.51 -7.80 -22.68
N GLU A 210 35.08 -7.17 -21.65
CA GLU A 210 36.30 -7.66 -21.00
C GLU A 210 36.04 -8.93 -20.18
N CYS A 211 34.98 -8.96 -19.39
CA CYS A 211 34.56 -10.15 -18.64
C CYS A 211 34.30 -11.34 -19.58
N LYS A 212 33.69 -11.09 -20.74
CA LYS A 212 33.43 -12.13 -21.75
C LYS A 212 34.74 -12.69 -22.33
N ARG A 213 35.69 -11.82 -22.68
CA ARG A 213 37.01 -12.23 -23.18
C ARG A 213 37.80 -13.01 -22.14
N GLU A 214 37.78 -12.58 -20.88
CA GLU A 214 38.49 -13.28 -19.81
C GLU A 214 37.90 -14.67 -19.57
N LYS A 215 36.57 -14.80 -19.60
CA LYS A 215 35.88 -16.10 -19.53
C LYS A 215 36.26 -17.02 -20.69
N GLU A 216 36.33 -16.50 -21.91
CA GLU A 216 36.74 -17.27 -23.10
C GLU A 216 38.20 -17.73 -22.98
N ASN A 217 39.11 -16.84 -22.56
CA ASN A 217 40.51 -17.18 -22.30
C ASN A 217 40.65 -18.26 -21.23
N LEU A 218 39.92 -18.13 -20.11
CA LEU A 218 39.94 -19.11 -19.04
C LEU A 218 39.43 -20.47 -19.52
N HIS A 219 38.36 -20.47 -20.30
CA HIS A 219 37.82 -21.68 -20.91
C HIS A 219 38.84 -22.34 -21.85
N THR A 220 39.54 -21.57 -22.69
CA THR A 220 40.59 -22.09 -23.57
C THR A 220 41.78 -22.67 -22.78
N VAL A 221 42.24 -22.00 -21.73
CA VAL A 221 43.34 -22.48 -20.90
C VAL A 221 42.96 -23.77 -20.16
N LEU A 222 41.75 -23.85 -19.62
CA LEU A 222 41.24 -25.05 -18.97
C LEU A 222 41.13 -26.21 -19.96
N GLN A 223 40.59 -25.97 -21.16
CA GLN A 223 40.50 -26.98 -22.21
C GLN A 223 41.89 -27.53 -22.58
N HIS A 224 42.87 -26.65 -22.81
CA HIS A 224 44.23 -27.05 -23.16
C HIS A 224 44.98 -27.73 -22.00
N THR A 225 44.58 -27.50 -20.74
CA THR A 225 45.16 -28.18 -19.56
C THR A 225 44.58 -29.58 -19.37
N ILE A 226 43.35 -29.83 -19.82
CA ILE A 226 42.70 -31.14 -19.77
C ILE A 226 43.20 -32.06 -20.91
N ASP A 227 43.63 -31.47 -22.04
CA ASP A 227 44.13 -32.18 -23.21
C ASP A 227 45.65 -32.53 -23.16
N LEU A 228 46.33 -32.24 -22.04
CA LEU A 228 47.75 -32.59 -21.75
C LEU A 228 47.85 -33.72 -20.72
#